data_AF-A0A3M6K5H9-F1
#
_entry.id   AF-A0A3M6K5H9-F1
#
_cell.length_a   1.000
_cell.length_b   1.000
_cell.length_c   1.000
_cell.angle_alpha   90.00
_cell.angle_beta   90.00
_cell.angle_gamma   90.00
#
_symmetry.space_group_name_H-M   'P 1'
#
loop_
_entity.id
_entity.type
_entity.pdbx_description
1 polymer ?
#
loop_
_entity_poly.entity_id
_entity_poly.type
_entity_poly.pdbx_seq_one_letter_code
_entity_poly.pdbx_strand_id
1 'polypeptide(L)'
;MYKNLLLNILIIFNNYLILEYRGLLRIYRFINKNSRILGMKGSQIAAIGGGIAAAVIIAVFLTIGESQNEMISTESQNQVAPVEEKFLVYTTFYPLHQFTQNIAGDSAEVKTLIPTNGDPHAFELGPKTIVDLSKADMLVYNGVDFEPYIDEIKSSPDFSHLVLVDSSEGITFLEGEKHDHGAHGGHEEHDEHTEEFLEEIAHIIEEFEHGHISESQTIESIEQILGEHEDDGHGHGEGVIEEIETLLHEIEDGHMEDPEGIEEIHHLVSGEDVHDEENTDVHDEEHELDHVYDPHVWLDPLLAKKQVMNIAFHMAESDPDNSQVYLGNAELYSAQLDTLDQEIRTQLSTCKKDTFVPFHNAFSYFAERYSLHTLAVIQEFSPEAPVTAKDIEELIHFAEDNDIKYFFTEENRDPKLAERLASELGGDILLFSPLESLAEGDNHDTTYFDKMRSNVDNLKIALECS
;
A
#
# COMPACT_ATOMS: atom_id res chain seq x y z
N MET A 1 -12.45 31.65 -8.75
CA MET A 1 -11.12 31.04 -8.60
C MET A 1 -10.01 32.03 -8.23
N TYR A 2 -9.72 33.08 -9.02
CA TYR A 2 -8.64 34.04 -8.73
C TYR A 2 -8.66 34.73 -7.35
N LYS A 3 -9.84 34.93 -6.74
CA LYS A 3 -9.94 35.53 -5.39
C LYS A 3 -9.40 34.64 -4.27
N ASN A 4 -9.53 33.31 -4.38
CA ASN A 4 -9.08 32.38 -3.34
C ASN A 4 -7.57 32.13 -3.44
N LEU A 5 -7.01 32.10 -4.65
CA LEU A 5 -5.57 32.05 -4.88
C LEU A 5 -4.87 33.31 -4.36
N LEU A 6 -5.41 34.50 -4.64
CA LEU A 6 -4.88 35.75 -4.09
C LEU A 6 -5.01 35.79 -2.56
N LEU A 7 -6.08 35.23 -1.99
CA LEU A 7 -6.29 35.19 -0.55
C LEU A 7 -5.30 34.22 0.13
N ASN A 8 -5.06 33.04 -0.45
CA ASN A 8 -4.10 32.06 0.07
C ASN A 8 -2.65 32.54 -0.07
N ILE A 9 -2.31 33.16 -1.20
CA ILE A 9 -1.00 33.83 -1.36
C ILE A 9 -0.87 34.96 -0.34
N LEU A 10 -1.90 35.79 -0.14
CA LEU A 10 -1.87 36.81 0.91
C LEU A 10 -1.71 36.20 2.30
N ILE A 11 -2.36 35.07 2.61
CA ILE A 11 -2.27 34.42 3.93
C ILE A 11 -0.88 33.83 4.17
N ILE A 12 -0.29 33.15 3.18
CA ILE A 12 1.06 32.58 3.27
C ILE A 12 2.10 33.69 3.38
N PHE A 13 2.00 34.75 2.56
CA PHE A 13 2.91 35.89 2.63
C PHE A 13 2.76 36.69 3.94
N ASN A 14 1.53 36.85 4.43
CA ASN A 14 1.26 37.52 5.71
C ASN A 14 1.81 36.68 6.88
N ASN A 15 1.71 35.35 6.82
CA ASN A 15 2.33 34.46 7.81
C ASN A 15 3.87 34.52 7.78
N TYR A 16 4.48 34.62 6.59
CA TYR A 16 5.93 34.80 6.45
C TYR A 16 6.42 36.16 7.01
N LEU A 17 5.72 37.25 6.66
CA LEU A 17 5.98 38.59 7.22
C LEU A 17 5.76 38.65 8.74
N ILE A 18 4.77 37.94 9.27
CA ILE A 18 4.52 37.82 10.72
C ILE A 18 5.66 37.06 11.42
N LEU A 19 6.22 36.03 10.79
CA LEU A 19 7.35 35.27 11.33
C LEU A 19 8.64 36.12 11.38
N GLU A 20 8.97 36.85 10.31
CA GLU A 20 10.11 37.78 10.31
C GLU A 20 9.92 38.94 11.30
N TYR A 21 8.71 39.51 11.37
CA TYR A 21 8.38 40.58 12.31
C TYR A 21 8.51 40.10 13.77
N ARG A 22 8.09 38.87 14.08
CA ARG A 22 8.31 38.26 15.40
C ARG A 22 9.81 38.11 15.70
N GLY A 23 10.63 37.80 14.70
CA GLY A 23 12.09 37.80 14.79
C GLY A 23 12.66 39.17 15.14
N LEU A 24 12.30 40.21 14.38
CA LEU A 24 12.74 41.59 14.62
C LEU A 24 12.25 42.13 15.98
N LEU A 25 11.04 41.77 16.41
CA LEU A 25 10.53 42.14 17.74
C LEU A 25 11.29 41.43 18.87
N ARG A 26 11.68 40.16 18.68
CA ARG A 26 12.53 39.43 19.64
C ARG A 26 13.89 40.12 19.77
N ILE A 27 14.50 40.52 18.65
CA ILE A 27 15.76 41.28 18.63
C ILE A 27 15.60 42.63 19.33
N TYR A 28 14.55 43.40 19.01
CA TYR A 28 14.29 44.69 19.68
C TYR A 28 14.08 44.53 21.19
N ARG A 29 13.27 43.53 21.62
CA ARG A 29 13.04 43.24 23.04
C ARG A 29 14.33 42.82 23.75
N PHE A 30 15.17 42.04 23.08
CA PHE A 30 16.49 41.64 23.60
C PHE A 30 17.41 42.86 23.80
N ILE A 31 17.50 43.74 22.80
CA ILE A 31 18.30 44.98 22.88
C ILE A 31 17.77 45.91 23.98
N ASN A 32 16.45 46.09 24.07
CA ASN A 32 15.83 46.94 25.09
C ASN A 32 16.09 46.41 26.51
N LYS A 33 15.94 45.08 26.72
CA LYS A 33 16.17 44.41 28.00
C LYS A 33 17.64 44.48 28.45
N ASN A 34 18.58 44.44 27.51
CA ASN A 34 20.02 44.44 27.79
C ASN A 34 20.70 45.82 27.61
N SER A 35 19.92 46.88 27.40
CA SER A 35 20.41 48.22 27.08
C SER A 35 21.42 48.81 28.07
N ARG A 36 21.29 48.49 29.37
CA ARG A 36 22.23 48.91 30.43
C ARG A 36 23.59 48.23 30.32
N ILE A 37 23.63 46.97 29.87
CA ILE A 37 24.86 46.20 29.67
C ILE A 37 25.57 46.66 28.39
N LEU A 38 24.77 47.03 27.37
CA LEU A 38 25.24 47.53 26.09
C LEU A 38 25.66 49.02 26.11
N GLY A 39 25.55 49.70 27.25
CA GLY A 39 25.95 51.11 27.40
C GLY A 39 25.12 52.09 26.57
N MET A 40 23.93 51.69 26.11
CA MET A 40 23.13 52.47 25.17
C MET A 40 22.25 53.50 25.88
N LYS A 41 22.23 54.72 25.35
CA LYS A 41 21.33 55.79 25.82
C LYS A 41 19.92 55.57 25.27
N GLY A 42 18.89 56.00 26.02
CA GLY A 42 17.48 55.81 25.62
C GLY A 42 17.12 56.37 24.23
N SER A 43 17.80 57.44 23.79
CA SER A 43 17.64 57.98 22.44
C SER A 43 18.13 57.05 21.32
N GLN A 44 19.12 56.20 21.59
CA GLN A 44 19.64 55.23 20.61
C GLN A 44 18.70 54.02 20.46
N ILE A 45 18.06 53.59 21.56
CA ILE A 45 17.06 52.52 21.54
C ILE A 45 15.81 52.97 20.77
N ALA A 46 15.38 54.22 20.99
CA ALA A 46 14.27 54.82 20.25
C ALA A 46 14.56 54.94 18.75
N ALA A 47 15.80 55.27 18.36
CA ALA A 47 16.21 55.32 16.96
C ALA A 47 16.17 53.94 16.27
N ILE A 48 16.59 52.87 16.96
CA ILE A 48 16.51 51.50 16.43
C ILE A 48 15.06 51.06 16.28
N GLY A 49 14.21 51.34 17.28
CA GLY A 49 12.78 51.05 17.20
C GLY A 49 12.11 51.80 16.04
N GLY A 50 12.46 53.08 15.83
CA GLY A 50 11.98 53.87 14.70
C GLY A 50 12.49 53.36 13.34
N GLY A 51 13.73 52.89 13.26
CA GLY A 51 14.29 52.29 12.05
C GLY A 51 13.61 50.99 11.64
N ILE A 52 13.30 50.12 12.61
CA ILE A 52 12.55 48.88 12.37
C ILE A 52 11.12 49.21 11.88
N ALA A 53 10.45 50.18 12.50
CA ALA A 53 9.11 50.60 12.06
C ALA A 53 9.12 51.20 10.65
N ALA A 54 10.13 52.01 10.31
CA ALA A 54 10.28 52.59 8.97
C ALA A 54 10.57 51.53 7.90
N ALA A 55 11.42 50.54 8.20
CA ALA A 55 11.72 49.44 7.28
C ALA A 55 10.47 48.59 6.97
N VAL A 56 9.63 48.32 7.98
CA VAL A 56 8.36 47.61 7.80
C VAL A 56 7.38 48.43 6.94
N ILE A 57 7.28 49.74 7.18
CA ILE A 57 6.42 50.62 6.38
C ILE A 57 6.90 50.66 4.91
N ILE A 58 8.21 50.77 4.68
CA ILE A 58 8.78 50.78 3.31
C ILE A 58 8.53 49.45 2.60
N ALA A 59 8.70 48.32 3.27
CA ALA A 59 8.42 47.00 2.71
C ALA A 59 6.94 46.85 2.32
N VAL A 60 6.01 47.35 3.15
CA VAL A 60 4.57 47.38 2.85
C VAL A 60 4.23 48.35 1.70
N PHE A 61 4.94 49.47 1.55
CA PHE A 61 4.73 50.40 0.44
C PHE A 61 5.29 49.91 -0.89
N LEU A 62 6.41 49.17 -0.88
CA LEU A 62 6.99 48.59 -2.10
C LEU A 62 6.10 47.48 -2.67
N THR A 63 5.41 46.70 -1.83
CA THR A 63 4.47 45.66 -2.29
C THR A 63 3.15 46.23 -2.81
N ILE A 64 2.74 47.42 -2.39
CA ILE A 64 1.53 48.10 -2.92
C ILE A 64 1.86 48.90 -4.19
N GLY A 65 3.11 49.35 -4.34
CA GLY A 65 3.58 50.21 -5.44
C GLY A 65 3.73 49.54 -6.81
N GLU A 66 3.70 48.22 -6.89
CA GLU A 66 3.93 47.46 -8.14
C GLU A 66 2.65 47.22 -8.97
N SER A 67 1.50 47.77 -8.54
CA SER A 67 0.18 47.51 -9.17
C SER A 67 -0.41 48.67 -10.00
N GLN A 68 0.35 49.72 -10.33
CA GLN A 68 -0.20 50.94 -10.98
C GLN A 68 0.56 51.43 -12.22
N ASN A 69 1.42 50.63 -12.86
CA ASN A 69 2.18 51.14 -14.00
C ASN A 69 2.29 50.19 -15.20
N GLU A 70 1.15 49.79 -15.78
CA GLU A 70 1.07 49.47 -17.22
C GLU A 70 -0.25 49.99 -17.80
N MET A 71 -0.22 51.26 -18.22
CA MET A 71 -1.17 51.78 -19.21
C MET A 71 -0.34 52.45 -20.31
N ILE A 72 0.34 51.63 -21.12
CA ILE A 72 0.92 52.05 -22.39
C ILE A 72 0.39 51.12 -23.47
N SER A 73 -0.46 51.71 -24.30
CA SER A 73 -0.95 51.17 -25.55
C SER A 73 0.22 50.85 -26.49
N THR A 74 0.39 49.58 -26.81
CA THR A 74 1.15 49.14 -27.98
C THR A 74 0.41 47.96 -28.58
N GLU A 75 0.08 48.07 -29.87
CA GLU A 75 -0.51 47.02 -30.69
C GLU A 75 0.31 45.74 -30.56
N SER A 76 -0.18 44.76 -29.81
CA SER A 76 0.44 43.45 -29.72
C SER A 76 -0.12 42.57 -30.82
N GLN A 77 0.74 42.19 -31.75
CA GLN A 77 0.49 41.07 -32.64
C GLN A 77 0.16 39.85 -31.79
N ASN A 78 -0.92 39.18 -32.18
CA ASN A 78 -1.42 37.97 -31.57
C ASN A 78 -0.39 36.83 -31.73
N GLN A 79 0.62 36.80 -30.87
CA GLN A 79 1.39 35.60 -30.58
C GLN A 79 0.84 35.03 -29.30
N VAL A 80 -0.06 34.07 -29.47
CA VAL A 80 -0.37 33.09 -28.42
C VAL A 80 0.97 32.45 -28.09
N ALA A 81 1.51 32.74 -26.90
CA ALA A 81 2.63 31.96 -26.37
C ALA A 81 2.22 30.49 -26.45
N PRO A 82 3.12 29.57 -26.87
CA PRO A 82 2.80 28.15 -26.84
C PRO A 82 2.27 27.82 -25.45
N VAL A 83 1.09 27.22 -25.35
CA VAL A 83 0.70 26.56 -24.12
C VAL A 83 1.72 25.44 -23.98
N GLU A 84 2.64 25.60 -23.05
CA GLU A 84 3.58 24.54 -22.70
C GLU A 84 2.71 23.38 -22.22
N GLU A 85 2.67 22.29 -23.01
CA GLU A 85 1.92 21.09 -22.65
C GLU A 85 2.54 20.56 -21.36
N LYS A 86 1.74 20.54 -20.28
CA LYS A 86 2.19 20.03 -18.99
C LYS A 86 2.40 18.53 -19.11
N PHE A 87 3.40 18.03 -18.38
CA PHE A 87 3.61 16.60 -18.16
C PHE A 87 2.28 15.96 -17.73
N LEU A 88 1.81 14.96 -18.48
CA LEU A 88 0.50 14.36 -18.32
C LEU A 88 0.63 12.98 -17.68
N VAL A 89 0.17 12.89 -16.44
CA VAL A 89 0.17 11.65 -15.66
C VAL A 89 -1.24 11.09 -15.57
N TYR A 90 -1.42 9.83 -15.95
CA TYR A 90 -2.59 9.07 -15.60
C TYR A 90 -2.32 8.20 -14.38
N THR A 91 -3.34 8.04 -13.55
CA THR A 91 -3.38 7.10 -12.44
C THR A 91 -4.53 6.12 -12.67
N THR A 92 -4.45 4.91 -12.12
CA THR A 92 -5.51 3.91 -12.29
C THR A 92 -6.76 4.28 -11.48
N PHE A 93 -6.66 4.43 -10.16
CA PHE A 93 -7.79 4.63 -9.24
C PHE A 93 -7.55 5.72 -8.17
N TYR A 94 -8.52 5.91 -7.26
CA TYR A 94 -8.62 7.12 -6.42
C TYR A 94 -7.43 7.39 -5.47
N PRO A 95 -6.88 6.43 -4.69
CA PRO A 95 -5.72 6.67 -3.83
C PRO A 95 -4.51 7.14 -4.63
N LEU A 96 -4.17 6.46 -5.73
CA LEU A 96 -3.04 6.84 -6.58
C LEU A 96 -3.26 8.19 -7.25
N HIS A 97 -4.50 8.50 -7.67
CA HIS A 97 -4.83 9.83 -8.17
C HIS A 97 -4.52 10.90 -7.12
N GLN A 98 -4.92 10.66 -5.88
CA GLN A 98 -4.71 11.63 -4.81
C GLN A 98 -3.24 11.78 -4.44
N PHE A 99 -2.49 10.68 -4.33
CA PHE A 99 -1.06 10.71 -4.06
C PHE A 99 -0.34 11.50 -5.15
N THR A 100 -0.59 11.14 -6.41
CA THR A 100 0.04 11.76 -7.58
C THR A 100 -0.35 13.24 -7.71
N GLN A 101 -1.61 13.61 -7.50
CA GLN A 101 -2.05 15.01 -7.58
C GLN A 101 -1.43 15.88 -6.48
N ASN A 102 -1.22 15.34 -5.27
CA ASN A 102 -0.55 16.07 -4.19
C ASN A 102 0.96 16.22 -4.46
N ILE A 103 1.60 15.23 -5.08
CA ILE A 103 2.99 15.32 -5.54
C ILE A 103 3.13 16.35 -6.66
N ALA A 104 2.29 16.22 -7.69
CA ALA A 104 2.31 17.04 -8.91
C ALA A 104 2.02 18.52 -8.65
N GLY A 105 1.06 18.83 -7.76
CA GLY A 105 0.55 20.18 -7.57
C GLY A 105 0.08 20.79 -8.90
N ASP A 106 0.57 21.98 -9.22
CA ASP A 106 0.31 22.67 -10.50
C ASP A 106 1.36 22.36 -11.58
N SER A 107 2.40 21.58 -11.28
CA SER A 107 3.53 21.34 -12.21
C SER A 107 3.22 20.28 -13.28
N ALA A 108 2.38 19.30 -12.98
CA ALA A 108 1.89 18.29 -13.94
C ALA A 108 0.36 18.27 -13.99
N GLU A 109 -0.21 17.77 -15.08
CA GLU A 109 -1.63 17.47 -15.18
C GLU A 109 -1.86 16.01 -14.77
N VAL A 110 -2.68 15.78 -13.74
CA VAL A 110 -2.99 14.44 -13.25
C VAL A 110 -4.44 14.09 -13.61
N LYS A 111 -4.63 12.93 -14.23
CA LYS A 111 -5.95 12.36 -14.56
C LYS A 111 -6.06 10.95 -13.99
N THR A 112 -7.28 10.46 -13.82
CA THR A 112 -7.56 9.09 -13.37
C THR A 112 -8.26 8.32 -14.49
N LEU A 113 -7.91 7.04 -14.67
CA LEU A 113 -8.56 6.14 -15.62
C LEU A 113 -9.94 5.75 -15.14
N ILE A 114 -10.01 5.29 -13.88
CA ILE A 114 -11.24 4.92 -13.22
C ILE A 114 -11.84 6.19 -12.61
N PRO A 115 -13.08 6.57 -12.96
CA PRO A 115 -13.77 7.69 -12.33
C PRO A 115 -13.78 7.53 -10.81
N THR A 116 -13.80 8.63 -10.07
CA THR A 116 -13.69 8.60 -8.60
C THR A 116 -14.78 7.78 -7.90
N ASN A 117 -15.92 7.48 -8.55
CA ASN A 117 -17.00 6.65 -8.02
C ASN A 117 -17.14 5.29 -8.74
N GLY A 118 -16.18 4.92 -9.58
CA GLY A 118 -16.15 3.64 -10.29
C GLY A 118 -15.48 2.54 -9.47
N ASP A 119 -15.84 1.29 -9.77
CA ASP A 119 -15.20 0.10 -9.20
C ASP A 119 -13.92 -0.22 -10.00
N PRO A 120 -12.73 -0.24 -9.37
CA PRO A 120 -11.48 -0.57 -10.05
C PRO A 120 -11.41 -2.03 -10.52
N HIS A 121 -12.06 -2.96 -9.82
CA HIS A 121 -12.02 -4.40 -10.13
C HIS A 121 -12.80 -4.74 -11.40
N ALA A 122 -13.84 -3.95 -11.70
CA ALA A 122 -14.68 -4.12 -12.89
C ALA A 122 -14.24 -3.28 -14.10
N PHE A 123 -13.06 -2.64 -14.02
CA PHE A 123 -12.60 -1.75 -15.09
C PHE A 123 -12.02 -2.52 -16.27
N GLU A 124 -12.47 -2.16 -17.48
CA GLU A 124 -11.95 -2.71 -18.74
C GLU A 124 -11.35 -1.61 -19.64
N LEU A 125 -10.31 -1.95 -20.40
CA LEU A 125 -9.68 -1.04 -21.37
C LEU A 125 -10.60 -0.76 -22.57
N GLY A 126 -11.34 0.34 -22.48
CA GLY A 126 -12.14 0.85 -23.59
C GLY A 126 -11.33 1.63 -24.65
N PRO A 127 -11.87 1.81 -25.87
CA PRO A 127 -11.22 2.60 -26.93
C PRO A 127 -10.88 4.04 -26.54
N LYS A 128 -11.66 4.63 -25.62
CA LYS A 128 -11.38 5.97 -25.08
C LYS A 128 -10.10 5.97 -24.25
N THR A 129 -9.93 4.98 -23.38
CA THR A 129 -8.76 4.80 -22.52
C THR A 129 -7.48 4.67 -23.34
N ILE A 130 -7.52 3.88 -24.43
CA ILE A 130 -6.39 3.75 -25.36
C ILE A 130 -5.99 5.12 -25.94
N VAL A 131 -6.97 5.90 -26.41
CA VAL A 131 -6.72 7.24 -26.96
C VAL A 131 -6.20 8.21 -25.90
N ASP A 132 -6.67 8.10 -24.67
CA ASP A 132 -6.23 8.92 -23.55
C ASP A 132 -4.79 8.61 -23.15
N LEU A 133 -4.45 7.31 -23.00
CA LEU A 133 -3.11 6.84 -22.67
C LEU A 133 -2.09 7.09 -23.78
N SER A 134 -2.51 7.10 -25.06
CA SER A 134 -1.62 7.43 -26.19
C SER A 134 -1.08 8.87 -26.20
N LYS A 135 -1.58 9.72 -25.30
CA LYS A 135 -1.17 11.11 -25.10
C LYS A 135 -0.47 11.33 -23.76
N ALA A 136 -0.49 10.32 -22.89
CA ALA A 136 0.06 10.42 -21.56
C ALA A 136 1.57 10.21 -21.60
N ASP A 137 2.27 10.88 -20.69
CA ASP A 137 3.71 10.68 -20.50
C ASP A 137 3.97 9.56 -19.50
N MET A 138 3.08 9.39 -18.52
CA MET A 138 3.21 8.41 -17.44
C MET A 138 1.86 7.80 -17.04
N LEU A 139 1.88 6.51 -16.68
CA LEU A 139 0.79 5.82 -16.00
C LEU A 139 1.30 5.23 -14.68
N VAL A 140 0.69 5.66 -13.58
CA VAL A 140 0.91 5.14 -12.24
C VAL A 140 -0.18 4.12 -11.91
N TYR A 141 0.22 2.91 -11.51
CA TYR A 141 -0.66 1.81 -11.11
C TYR A 141 -0.22 1.24 -9.76
N ASN A 142 -1.09 0.43 -9.13
CA ASN A 142 -0.86 -0.05 -7.77
C ASN A 142 0.30 -1.03 -7.73
N GLY A 143 0.27 -2.01 -8.63
CA GLY A 143 1.10 -3.22 -8.57
C GLY A 143 0.37 -4.35 -7.84
N VAL A 144 1.09 -5.46 -7.63
CA VAL A 144 0.58 -6.64 -6.90
C VAL A 144 -0.70 -7.21 -7.55
N ASP A 145 -0.73 -7.23 -8.88
CA ASP A 145 -1.83 -7.74 -9.71
C ASP A 145 -3.22 -7.13 -9.46
N PHE A 146 -3.28 -5.94 -8.83
CA PHE A 146 -4.53 -5.22 -8.60
C PHE A 146 -5.23 -4.81 -9.90
N GLU A 147 -4.46 -4.38 -10.90
CA GLU A 147 -4.99 -3.93 -12.19
C GLU A 147 -4.70 -4.96 -13.30
N PRO A 148 -5.64 -5.88 -13.59
CA PRO A 148 -5.39 -7.02 -14.50
C PRO A 148 -5.09 -6.61 -15.94
N TYR A 149 -5.40 -5.37 -16.31
CA TYR A 149 -5.20 -4.82 -17.64
C TYR A 149 -3.80 -4.19 -17.85
N ILE A 150 -2.95 -4.14 -16.83
CA ILE A 150 -1.62 -3.53 -16.93
C ILE A 150 -0.70 -4.34 -17.86
N ASP A 151 -0.80 -5.67 -17.90
CA ASP A 151 0.04 -6.48 -18.76
C ASP A 151 -0.31 -6.35 -20.25
N GLU A 152 -1.59 -6.11 -20.56
CA GLU A 152 -2.01 -5.71 -21.90
C GLU A 152 -1.36 -4.37 -22.31
N ILE A 153 -1.28 -3.41 -21.38
CA ILE A 153 -0.62 -2.12 -21.63
C ILE A 153 0.90 -2.31 -21.83
N LYS A 154 1.56 -3.06 -20.94
CA LYS A 154 3.01 -3.33 -21.01
C LYS A 154 3.41 -4.01 -22.32
N SER A 155 2.61 -4.96 -22.79
CA SER A 155 2.91 -5.74 -24.01
C SER A 155 2.55 -5.03 -25.32
N SER A 156 1.74 -3.97 -25.27
CA SER A 156 1.27 -3.27 -26.46
C SER A 156 2.30 -2.24 -26.99
N PRO A 157 2.66 -2.29 -28.29
CA PRO A 157 3.61 -1.35 -28.87
C PRO A 157 3.08 0.09 -28.94
N ASP A 158 1.74 0.26 -28.88
CA ASP A 158 1.09 1.58 -28.90
C ASP A 158 1.43 2.41 -27.65
N PHE A 159 1.83 1.75 -26.55
CA PHE A 159 2.21 2.39 -25.28
C PHE A 159 3.71 2.38 -25.01
N SER A 160 4.55 2.11 -26.01
CA SER A 160 6.02 2.10 -25.87
C SER A 160 6.66 3.44 -25.45
N HIS A 161 5.91 4.54 -25.54
CA HIS A 161 6.33 5.88 -25.09
C HIS A 161 5.94 6.17 -23.64
N LEU A 162 5.01 5.39 -23.07
CA LEU A 162 4.40 5.62 -21.78
C LEU A 162 5.32 5.10 -20.67
N VAL A 163 5.66 5.94 -19.70
CA VAL A 163 6.39 5.51 -18.51
C VAL A 163 5.40 4.81 -17.57
N LEU A 164 5.57 3.50 -17.36
CA LEU A 164 4.77 2.72 -16.42
C LEU A 164 5.43 2.71 -15.05
N VAL A 165 4.70 3.12 -14.02
CA VAL A 165 5.18 3.23 -12.64
C VAL A 165 4.37 2.31 -11.74
N ASP A 166 5.02 1.25 -11.27
CA ASP A 166 4.52 0.42 -10.18
C ASP A 166 4.70 1.17 -8.86
N SER A 167 3.59 1.60 -8.25
CA SER A 167 3.68 2.33 -6.98
C SER A 167 4.16 1.45 -5.82
N SER A 168 3.95 0.14 -5.89
CA SER A 168 4.27 -0.83 -4.83
C SER A 168 5.75 -1.25 -4.81
N GLU A 169 6.57 -0.76 -5.74
CA GLU A 169 7.97 -1.18 -5.86
C GLU A 169 8.74 -1.14 -4.52
N GLY A 170 9.29 -2.30 -4.15
CA GLY A 170 10.09 -2.48 -2.93
C GLY A 170 9.27 -2.52 -1.63
N ILE A 171 7.96 -2.79 -1.71
CA ILE A 171 7.13 -3.22 -0.58
C ILE A 171 7.22 -4.75 -0.46
N THR A 172 7.30 -5.25 0.77
CA THR A 172 7.13 -6.69 1.06
C THR A 172 5.64 -6.99 1.20
N PHE A 173 5.15 -7.98 0.45
CA PHE A 173 3.73 -8.28 0.35
C PHE A 173 3.28 -9.35 1.35
N LEU A 174 2.02 -9.25 1.76
CA LEU A 174 1.34 -10.31 2.49
C LEU A 174 0.75 -11.31 1.50
N GLU A 175 0.93 -12.60 1.78
CA GLU A 175 0.30 -13.68 1.01
C GLU A 175 -1.18 -13.81 1.38
N GLY A 176 -2.00 -14.18 0.40
CA GLY A 176 -3.39 -14.55 0.61
C GLY A 176 -3.54 -15.97 1.10
N GLU A 177 -4.44 -16.19 2.05
CA GLU A 177 -4.85 -17.54 2.42
C GLU A 177 -5.61 -18.18 1.24
N LYS A 178 -5.10 -19.30 0.72
CA LYS A 178 -5.81 -20.11 -0.29
C LYS A 178 -7.01 -20.78 0.37
N HIS A 179 -8.22 -20.38 0.03
CA HIS A 179 -9.41 -21.16 0.34
C HIS A 179 -9.65 -22.18 -0.77
N ASP A 180 -9.12 -23.38 -0.60
CA ASP A 180 -9.41 -24.47 -1.52
C ASP A 180 -10.90 -24.84 -1.46
N HIS A 181 -11.57 -24.71 -2.61
CA HIS A 181 -12.93 -25.16 -2.82
C HIS A 181 -12.92 -26.53 -3.52
N GLY A 182 -12.35 -27.52 -2.85
CA GLY A 182 -12.24 -28.88 -3.37
C GLY A 182 -12.10 -29.94 -2.28
N ALA A 183 -13.10 -30.81 -2.19
CA ALA A 183 -13.08 -32.07 -1.44
C ALA A 183 -13.17 -32.01 0.10
N HIS A 184 -13.63 -33.13 0.63
CA HIS A 184 -14.27 -33.25 1.93
C HIS A 184 -13.26 -33.63 3.02
N GLY A 185 -13.35 -32.95 4.16
CA GLY A 185 -13.45 -33.58 5.48
C GLY A 185 -12.16 -34.13 6.09
N GLY A 186 -11.69 -33.43 7.12
CA GLY A 186 -10.74 -33.94 8.09
C GLY A 186 -10.24 -32.79 8.93
N HIS A 187 -10.32 -32.90 10.24
CA HIS A 187 -9.64 -31.99 11.15
C HIS A 187 -8.13 -32.07 10.87
N GLU A 188 -7.48 -30.96 10.58
CA GLU A 188 -6.02 -30.85 10.77
C GLU A 188 -5.79 -30.12 12.09
N GLU A 189 -5.75 -30.92 13.16
CA GLU A 189 -4.82 -30.62 14.24
C GLU A 189 -3.43 -30.87 13.65
N HIS A 190 -2.61 -29.83 13.49
CA HIS A 190 -1.20 -29.97 13.14
C HIS A 190 -0.56 -30.97 14.13
N ASP A 191 -0.19 -32.14 13.61
CA ASP A 191 0.40 -33.21 14.40
C ASP A 191 1.89 -32.89 14.60
N GLU A 192 2.28 -32.51 15.81
CA GLU A 192 3.68 -32.24 16.22
C GLU A 192 4.63 -33.41 15.83
N HIS A 193 4.08 -34.61 15.60
CA HIS A 193 4.82 -35.78 15.14
C HIS A 193 5.27 -35.73 13.67
N THR A 194 4.62 -34.95 12.80
CA THR A 194 5.01 -34.83 11.39
C THR A 194 6.19 -33.87 11.22
N GLU A 195 6.26 -32.80 12.01
CA GLU A 195 7.42 -31.89 12.01
C GLU A 195 8.69 -32.58 12.53
N GLU A 196 8.59 -33.36 13.61
CA GLU A 196 9.73 -34.15 14.14
C GLU A 196 10.27 -35.13 13.10
N PHE A 197 9.37 -35.78 12.34
CA PHE A 197 9.72 -36.71 11.26
C PHE A 197 10.48 -36.03 10.11
N LEU A 198 9.98 -34.88 9.63
CA LEU A 198 10.62 -34.14 8.54
C LEU A 198 11.98 -33.57 8.97
N GLU A 199 12.12 -33.11 10.22
CA GLU A 199 13.42 -32.66 10.75
C GLU A 199 14.48 -33.78 10.75
N GLU A 200 14.10 -35.04 11.02
CA GLU A 200 15.04 -36.17 10.97
C GLU A 200 15.55 -36.46 9.56
N ILE A 201 14.67 -36.38 8.55
CA ILE A 201 15.06 -36.55 7.14
C ILE A 201 15.97 -35.39 6.69
N ALA A 202 15.63 -34.14 7.06
CA ALA A 202 16.43 -32.95 6.73
C ALA A 202 17.87 -33.09 7.24
N HIS A 203 18.03 -33.58 8.48
CA HIS A 203 19.34 -33.77 9.09
C HIS A 203 20.21 -34.79 8.34
N ILE A 204 19.62 -35.88 7.83
CA ILE A 204 20.35 -36.88 7.04
C ILE A 204 20.84 -36.29 5.72
N ILE A 205 20.00 -35.47 5.07
CA ILE A 205 20.36 -34.81 3.81
C ILE A 205 21.49 -33.79 4.06
N GLU A 206 21.44 -33.04 5.15
CA GLU A 206 22.53 -32.13 5.54
C GLU A 206 23.85 -32.90 5.77
N GLU A 207 23.83 -34.08 6.39
CA GLU A 207 25.02 -34.92 6.53
C GLU A 207 25.58 -35.39 5.16
N PHE A 208 24.70 -35.66 4.19
CA PHE A 208 25.08 -36.01 2.83
C PHE A 208 25.74 -34.84 2.10
N GLU A 209 25.14 -33.64 2.12
CA GLU A 209 25.68 -32.43 1.49
C GLU A 209 27.05 -32.03 2.04
N HIS A 210 27.27 -32.25 3.34
CA HIS A 210 28.57 -32.05 3.99
C HIS A 210 29.60 -33.16 3.67
N GLY A 211 29.22 -34.16 2.87
CA GLY A 211 30.05 -35.27 2.44
C GLY A 211 30.39 -36.25 3.56
N HIS A 212 29.56 -36.35 4.60
CA HIS A 212 29.76 -37.25 5.74
C HIS A 212 29.25 -38.66 5.46
N ILE A 213 28.22 -38.80 4.62
CA ILE A 213 27.64 -40.06 4.16
C ILE A 213 27.61 -40.10 2.62
N SER A 214 27.56 -41.30 2.03
CA SER A 214 27.39 -41.46 0.58
C SER A 214 25.92 -41.54 0.18
N GLU A 215 25.59 -41.26 -1.09
CA GLU A 215 24.23 -41.37 -1.67
C GLU A 215 23.46 -42.63 -1.22
N SER A 216 24.05 -43.81 -1.40
CA SER A 216 23.40 -45.07 -1.00
C SER A 216 23.17 -45.21 0.52
N GLN A 217 23.95 -44.51 1.35
CA GLN A 217 23.76 -44.49 2.80
C GLN A 217 22.67 -43.49 3.21
N THR A 218 22.51 -42.40 2.45
CA THR A 218 21.43 -41.42 2.62
C THR A 218 20.09 -42.10 2.34
N ILE A 219 19.96 -42.76 1.19
CA ILE A 219 18.75 -43.52 0.80
C ILE A 219 18.39 -44.59 1.84
N GLU A 220 19.35 -45.43 2.23
CA GLU A 220 19.11 -46.48 3.25
C GLU A 220 18.66 -45.90 4.61
N SER A 221 19.14 -44.69 4.97
CA SER A 221 18.77 -44.04 6.23
C SER A 221 17.38 -43.41 6.16
N ILE A 222 16.99 -42.82 5.03
CA ILE A 222 15.64 -42.26 4.81
C ILE A 222 14.61 -43.40 4.77
N GLU A 223 14.89 -44.50 4.06
CA GLU A 223 14.05 -45.70 4.05
C GLU A 223 13.86 -46.29 5.46
N GLN A 224 14.90 -46.25 6.30
CA GLN A 224 14.80 -46.72 7.68
C GLN A 224 13.87 -45.82 8.51
N ILE A 225 13.96 -44.50 8.36
CA ILE A 225 13.06 -43.56 9.06
C ILE A 225 11.61 -43.78 8.64
N LEU A 226 11.35 -43.90 7.33
CA LEU A 226 10.02 -44.21 6.79
C LEU A 226 9.46 -45.51 7.37
N GLY A 227 10.26 -46.58 7.37
CA GLY A 227 9.87 -47.88 7.90
C GLY A 227 9.69 -47.94 9.43
N GLU A 228 10.31 -47.03 10.19
CA GLU A 228 10.07 -46.88 11.63
C GLU A 228 8.74 -46.15 11.92
N HIS A 229 8.27 -45.33 10.97
CA HIS A 229 7.01 -44.58 11.07
C HIS A 229 5.78 -45.32 10.53
N GLU A 230 5.90 -46.26 9.58
CA GLU A 230 4.75 -47.05 9.03
C GLU A 230 3.96 -47.88 10.08
N ASP A 231 4.50 -48.16 11.28
CA ASP A 231 3.93 -49.12 12.25
C ASP A 231 3.23 -48.46 13.46
N ASP A 232 3.04 -47.13 13.46
CA ASP A 232 2.45 -46.39 14.60
C ASP A 232 0.92 -46.25 14.55
N GLY A 233 0.30 -46.52 13.40
CA GLY A 233 -1.16 -46.61 13.24
C GLY A 233 -1.90 -45.27 13.31
N HIS A 234 -1.19 -44.15 13.16
CA HIS A 234 -1.77 -42.82 12.97
C HIS A 234 -1.76 -42.47 11.48
N GLY A 235 -2.85 -41.90 10.96
CA GLY A 235 -2.93 -41.54 9.55
C GLY A 235 -1.98 -40.37 9.30
N HIS A 236 -0.85 -40.64 8.68
CA HIS A 236 0.18 -39.64 8.38
C HIS A 236 -0.34 -38.65 7.33
N GLY A 237 0.11 -37.39 7.43
CA GLY A 237 -0.20 -36.33 6.47
C GLY A 237 -0.05 -36.83 5.02
N GLU A 238 -1.18 -36.91 4.33
CA GLU A 238 -1.44 -37.77 3.16
C GLU A 238 -0.80 -37.24 1.86
N GLY A 239 0.36 -36.57 1.93
CA GLY A 239 1.02 -35.94 0.77
C GLY A 239 2.54 -36.13 0.77
N VAL A 240 3.26 -35.42 1.63
CA VAL A 240 4.74 -35.34 1.57
C VAL A 240 5.42 -36.69 1.81
N ILE A 241 4.89 -37.53 2.70
CA ILE A 241 5.46 -38.87 2.97
C ILE A 241 5.27 -39.79 1.75
N GLU A 242 4.09 -39.77 1.12
CA GLU A 242 3.83 -40.55 -0.10
C GLU A 242 4.70 -40.08 -1.26
N GLU A 243 5.00 -38.78 -1.34
CA GLU A 243 5.90 -38.20 -2.33
C GLU A 243 7.36 -38.63 -2.11
N ILE A 244 7.85 -38.62 -0.86
CA ILE A 244 9.20 -39.12 -0.52
C ILE A 244 9.31 -40.62 -0.84
N GLU A 245 8.31 -41.43 -0.50
CA GLU A 245 8.28 -42.87 -0.86
C GLU A 245 8.27 -43.07 -2.38
N THR A 246 7.56 -42.23 -3.12
CA THR A 246 7.52 -42.27 -4.58
C THR A 246 8.89 -41.96 -5.17
N LEU A 247 9.56 -40.90 -4.69
CA LEU A 247 10.91 -40.53 -5.15
C LEU A 247 11.92 -41.63 -4.86
N LEU A 248 11.89 -42.24 -3.67
CA LEU A 248 12.77 -43.38 -3.34
C LEU A 248 12.54 -44.57 -4.27
N HIS A 249 11.28 -44.88 -4.61
CA HIS A 249 10.98 -45.92 -5.60
C HIS A 249 11.50 -45.56 -7.00
N GLU A 250 11.42 -44.29 -7.43
CA GLU A 250 11.96 -43.86 -8.71
C GLU A 250 13.50 -43.95 -8.77
N ILE A 251 14.17 -43.69 -7.66
CA ILE A 251 15.62 -43.93 -7.50
C ILE A 251 15.92 -45.44 -7.57
N GLU A 252 15.20 -46.29 -6.81
CA GLU A 252 15.45 -47.74 -6.79
C GLU A 252 15.22 -48.40 -8.17
N ASP A 253 14.17 -47.96 -8.87
CA ASP A 253 13.85 -48.45 -10.23
C ASP A 253 14.81 -47.91 -11.31
N GLY A 254 15.70 -46.97 -10.95
CA GLY A 254 16.65 -46.33 -11.85
C GLY A 254 15.98 -45.40 -12.87
N HIS A 255 14.81 -44.87 -12.52
CA HIS A 255 14.08 -43.86 -13.27
C HIS A 255 14.59 -42.44 -12.95
N MET A 256 15.30 -42.28 -11.84
CA MET A 256 15.97 -41.07 -11.39
C MET A 256 17.39 -41.41 -10.91
N GLU A 257 18.36 -40.50 -11.06
CA GLU A 257 19.70 -40.71 -10.48
C GLU A 257 19.68 -40.39 -8.97
N ASP A 258 20.40 -41.18 -8.16
CA ASP A 258 20.43 -41.03 -6.70
C ASP A 258 20.63 -39.57 -6.21
N PRO A 259 21.53 -38.74 -6.79
CA PRO A 259 21.71 -37.36 -6.35
C PRO A 259 20.50 -36.46 -6.63
N GLU A 260 19.87 -36.64 -7.80
CA GLU A 260 18.69 -35.88 -8.25
C GLU A 260 17.50 -36.19 -7.35
N GLY A 261 17.29 -37.47 -7.02
CA GLY A 261 16.20 -37.86 -6.12
C GLY A 261 16.43 -37.46 -4.66
N ILE A 262 17.68 -37.43 -4.18
CA ILE A 262 17.99 -36.90 -2.84
C ILE A 262 17.75 -35.39 -2.77
N GLU A 263 18.04 -34.64 -3.84
CA GLU A 263 17.79 -33.21 -3.94
C GLU A 263 16.28 -32.91 -3.94
N GLU A 264 15.47 -33.66 -4.69
CA GLU A 264 14.01 -33.53 -4.65
C GLU A 264 13.42 -33.84 -3.26
N ILE A 265 13.93 -34.87 -2.57
CA ILE A 265 13.53 -35.15 -1.18
C ILE A 265 13.96 -33.99 -0.26
N HIS A 266 15.10 -33.34 -0.52
CA HIS A 266 15.53 -32.16 0.24
C HIS A 266 14.55 -31.00 0.09
N HIS A 267 14.08 -30.74 -1.13
CA HIS A 267 13.11 -29.68 -1.41
C HIS A 267 11.78 -29.95 -0.70
N LEU A 268 11.28 -31.19 -0.76
CA LEU A 268 10.06 -31.60 -0.07
C LEU A 268 10.12 -31.40 1.46
N VAL A 269 11.30 -31.58 2.04
CA VAL A 269 11.49 -31.58 3.50
C VAL A 269 11.89 -30.20 4.03
N SER A 270 12.66 -29.42 3.27
CA SER A 270 13.17 -28.10 3.69
C SER A 270 12.25 -26.93 3.32
N GLY A 271 11.43 -27.07 2.27
CA GLY A 271 10.61 -25.98 1.73
C GLY A 271 11.42 -24.82 1.12
N GLU A 272 12.74 -25.00 0.88
CA GLU A 272 13.61 -23.99 0.26
C GLU A 272 14.14 -24.45 -1.11
N ASP A 273 13.94 -23.63 -2.14
CA ASP A 273 14.57 -23.78 -3.47
C ASP A 273 15.96 -23.13 -3.46
N VAL A 274 17.03 -23.93 -3.54
CA VAL A 274 18.42 -23.43 -3.56
C VAL A 274 19.13 -23.83 -4.85
N HIS A 275 18.87 -23.12 -5.95
CA HIS A 275 19.66 -23.27 -7.17
C HIS A 275 20.78 -22.22 -7.27
N ASP A 276 22.04 -22.69 -7.21
CA ASP A 276 23.20 -21.96 -7.71
C ASP A 276 23.97 -22.83 -8.73
N GLU A 277 24.09 -22.26 -9.94
CA GLU A 277 25.01 -22.53 -11.07
C GLU A 277 24.75 -23.63 -12.13
N GLU A 278 24.60 -23.09 -13.36
CA GLU A 278 25.01 -23.58 -14.69
C GLU A 278 24.24 -24.70 -15.44
N ASN A 279 23.29 -24.24 -16.27
CA ASN A 279 23.30 -24.39 -17.75
C ASN A 279 22.92 -25.78 -18.33
N THR A 280 21.67 -25.97 -18.76
CA THR A 280 21.22 -26.02 -20.18
C THR A 280 19.88 -26.75 -20.34
N ASP A 281 18.91 -26.02 -20.92
CA ASP A 281 17.81 -26.45 -21.79
C ASP A 281 16.86 -27.59 -21.37
N VAL A 282 15.58 -27.20 -21.32
CA VAL A 282 14.33 -27.96 -21.53
C VAL A 282 13.73 -28.67 -20.30
N HIS A 283 12.79 -28.02 -19.63
CA HIS A 283 11.33 -28.19 -19.82
C HIS A 283 10.62 -27.21 -18.87
N ASP A 284 9.97 -26.19 -19.44
CA ASP A 284 9.01 -25.36 -18.70
C ASP A 284 7.81 -26.25 -18.33
N GLU A 285 7.86 -26.86 -17.15
CA GLU A 285 6.67 -27.08 -16.35
C GLU A 285 6.75 -26.08 -15.19
N GLU A 286 6.23 -24.87 -15.46
CA GLU A 286 5.84 -23.91 -14.43
C GLU A 286 4.85 -24.61 -13.49
N HIS A 287 5.36 -25.25 -12.45
CA HIS A 287 4.68 -25.22 -11.16
C HIS A 287 4.89 -23.82 -10.58
N GLU A 288 4.28 -22.81 -11.22
CA GLU A 288 3.98 -21.56 -10.53
C GLU A 288 3.14 -21.96 -9.32
N LEU A 289 3.76 -22.01 -8.15
CA LEU A 289 3.04 -21.76 -6.93
C LEU A 289 2.44 -20.36 -7.09
N ASP A 290 1.20 -20.31 -7.57
CA ASP A 290 0.44 -19.09 -7.81
C ASP A 290 0.21 -18.43 -6.43
N HIS A 291 1.18 -17.63 -6.00
CA HIS A 291 1.12 -16.86 -4.76
C HIS A 291 0.25 -15.64 -5.04
N VAL A 292 -1.01 -15.70 -4.62
CA VAL A 292 -1.91 -14.55 -4.68
C VAL A 292 -1.57 -13.64 -3.51
N TYR A 293 -0.95 -12.49 -3.80
CA TYR A 293 -0.63 -11.48 -2.79
C TYR A 293 -1.80 -10.52 -2.54
N ASP A 294 -1.87 -9.96 -1.33
CA ASP A 294 -2.83 -8.90 -1.01
C ASP A 294 -2.39 -7.59 -1.71
N PRO A 295 -3.21 -7.02 -2.63
CA PRO A 295 -2.86 -5.78 -3.32
C PRO A 295 -3.10 -4.51 -2.49
N HIS A 296 -3.77 -4.59 -1.34
CA HIS A 296 -4.35 -3.44 -0.64
C HIS A 296 -3.35 -2.66 0.22
N VAL A 297 -2.12 -2.52 -0.26
CA VAL A 297 -0.99 -1.89 0.44
C VAL A 297 -1.27 -0.44 0.86
N TRP A 298 -2.10 0.29 0.11
CA TRP A 298 -2.41 1.70 0.40
C TRP A 298 -3.22 1.90 1.68
N LEU A 299 -3.79 0.84 2.26
CA LEU A 299 -4.53 0.91 3.52
C LEU A 299 -3.61 0.96 4.74
N ASP A 300 -2.32 0.66 4.60
CA ASP A 300 -1.30 0.99 5.60
C ASP A 300 -0.68 2.36 5.29
N PRO A 301 -0.82 3.38 6.16
CA PRO A 301 -0.26 4.71 5.91
C PRO A 301 1.25 4.75 5.66
N LEU A 302 2.02 3.79 6.19
CA LEU A 302 3.47 3.72 5.97
C LEU A 302 3.82 3.09 4.62
N LEU A 303 3.01 2.14 4.14
CA LEU A 303 3.14 1.61 2.78
C LEU A 303 2.62 2.61 1.75
N ALA A 304 1.51 3.31 2.02
CA ALA A 304 1.07 4.45 1.22
C ALA A 304 2.15 5.54 1.11
N LYS A 305 2.92 5.77 2.19
CA LYS A 305 4.07 6.69 2.17
C LYS A 305 5.18 6.18 1.24
N LYS A 306 5.44 4.88 1.20
CA LYS A 306 6.37 4.27 0.25
C LYS A 306 5.89 4.45 -1.19
N GLN A 307 4.59 4.22 -1.47
CA GLN A 307 3.98 4.49 -2.78
C GLN A 307 4.15 5.96 -3.20
N VAL A 308 3.85 6.91 -2.32
CA VAL A 308 4.03 8.35 -2.56
C VAL A 308 5.47 8.69 -2.95
N MET A 309 6.45 8.11 -2.26
CA MET A 309 7.86 8.36 -2.57
C MET A 309 8.27 7.73 -3.91
N ASN A 310 7.84 6.50 -4.21
CA ASN A 310 8.10 5.83 -5.48
C ASN A 310 7.56 6.67 -6.65
N ILE A 311 6.29 7.10 -6.56
CA ILE A 311 5.67 7.98 -7.56
C ILE A 311 6.48 9.26 -7.76
N ALA A 312 6.87 9.92 -6.66
CA ALA A 312 7.61 11.17 -6.73
C ALA A 312 9.00 11.02 -7.36
N PHE A 313 9.69 9.90 -7.10
CA PHE A 313 10.99 9.62 -7.73
C PHE A 313 10.85 9.43 -9.24
N HIS A 314 9.88 8.64 -9.70
CA HIS A 314 9.65 8.46 -11.14
C HIS A 314 9.19 9.75 -11.83
N MET A 315 8.32 10.54 -11.18
CA MET A 315 7.94 11.85 -11.70
C MET A 315 9.14 12.80 -11.81
N ALA A 316 10.02 12.82 -10.81
CA ALA A 316 11.23 13.65 -10.82
C ALA A 316 12.26 13.22 -11.87
N GLU A 317 12.34 11.92 -12.16
CA GLU A 317 13.18 11.38 -13.23
C GLU A 317 12.62 11.71 -14.62
N SER A 318 11.30 11.59 -14.79
CA SER A 318 10.62 11.76 -16.07
C SER A 318 10.40 13.23 -16.45
N ASP A 319 10.25 14.12 -15.45
CA ASP A 319 10.15 15.57 -15.62
C ASP A 319 11.14 16.32 -14.70
N PRO A 320 12.44 16.36 -15.08
CA PRO A 320 13.51 16.89 -14.25
C PRO A 320 13.38 18.38 -13.90
N ASP A 321 12.72 19.16 -14.75
CA ASP A 321 12.55 20.60 -14.56
C ASP A 321 11.67 20.91 -13.33
N ASN A 322 10.76 19.99 -12.97
CA ASN A 322 9.89 20.08 -11.80
C ASN A 322 10.29 19.13 -10.66
N SER A 323 11.39 18.39 -10.78
CA SER A 323 11.87 17.40 -9.79
C SER A 323 11.84 17.89 -8.34
N GLN A 324 12.35 19.10 -8.07
CA GLN A 324 12.40 19.66 -6.72
C GLN A 324 10.99 19.93 -6.13
N VAL A 325 10.00 20.23 -6.98
CA VAL A 325 8.60 20.41 -6.57
C VAL A 325 8.02 19.06 -6.18
N TYR A 326 8.19 18.03 -7.02
CA TYR A 326 7.66 16.69 -6.75
C TYR A 326 8.21 16.10 -5.46
N LEU A 327 9.54 16.12 -5.29
CA LEU A 327 10.19 15.60 -4.08
C LEU A 327 9.79 16.41 -2.83
N GLY A 328 9.74 17.75 -2.93
CA GLY A 328 9.34 18.60 -1.80
C GLY A 328 7.88 18.38 -1.37
N ASN A 329 6.96 18.22 -2.33
CA ASN A 329 5.56 17.92 -2.04
C ASN A 329 5.39 16.51 -1.46
N ALA A 330 6.12 15.52 -1.98
CA ALA A 330 6.12 14.16 -1.47
C ALA A 330 6.61 14.08 -0.02
N GLU A 331 7.65 14.84 0.35
CA GLU A 331 8.10 14.94 1.74
C GLU A 331 7.01 15.52 2.67
N LEU A 332 6.29 16.56 2.21
CA LEU A 332 5.20 17.17 2.98
C LEU A 332 4.02 16.21 3.16
N TYR A 333 3.64 15.49 2.10
CA TYR A 333 2.57 14.51 2.15
C TYR A 333 2.95 13.29 3.01
N SER A 334 4.19 12.83 2.91
CA SER A 334 4.74 11.76 3.74
C SER A 334 4.69 12.09 5.23
N ALA A 335 4.96 13.34 5.61
CA ALA A 335 4.83 13.77 7.00
C ALA A 335 3.37 13.76 7.50
N GLN A 336 2.40 13.98 6.61
CA GLN A 336 0.98 13.84 6.94
C GLN A 336 0.60 12.37 7.13
N LEU A 337 1.14 11.45 6.33
CA LEU A 337 0.96 10.00 6.51
C LEU A 337 1.58 9.50 7.82
N ASP A 338 2.78 9.99 8.19
CA ASP A 338 3.37 9.70 9.50
C ASP A 338 2.48 10.20 10.65
N THR A 339 1.84 11.36 10.48
CA THR A 339 0.89 11.89 11.46
C THR A 339 -0.38 11.04 11.53
N LEU A 340 -0.88 10.58 10.39
CA LEU A 340 -2.04 9.71 10.30
C LEU A 340 -1.78 8.36 11.03
N ASP A 341 -0.65 7.70 10.79
CA ASP A 341 -0.29 6.47 11.52
C ASP A 341 -0.29 6.70 13.05
N GLN A 342 0.32 7.79 13.52
CA GLN A 342 0.36 8.12 14.94
C GLN A 342 -1.04 8.39 15.51
N GLU A 343 -1.89 9.10 14.75
CA GLU A 343 -3.29 9.35 15.11
C GLU A 343 -4.05 8.02 15.27
N ILE A 344 -3.96 7.14 14.27
CA ILE A 344 -4.66 5.85 14.28
C ILE A 344 -4.18 4.98 15.43
N ARG A 345 -2.86 4.80 15.59
CA ARG A 345 -2.27 4.04 16.69
C ARG A 345 -2.71 4.53 18.06
N THR A 346 -2.74 5.86 18.24
CA THR A 346 -3.19 6.47 19.50
C THR A 346 -4.67 6.18 19.75
N GLN A 347 -5.51 6.36 18.73
CA GLN A 347 -6.95 6.17 18.86
C GLN A 347 -7.33 4.71 19.13
N LEU A 348 -6.62 3.76 18.51
CA LEU A 348 -6.89 2.33 18.69
C LEU A 348 -6.26 1.73 19.96
N SER A 349 -5.29 2.41 20.58
CA SER A 349 -4.61 1.92 21.80
C SER A 349 -5.50 1.71 23.03
N THR A 350 -6.74 2.24 23.00
CA THR A 350 -7.69 2.17 24.11
C THR A 350 -8.85 1.20 23.87
N CYS A 351 -8.82 0.49 22.73
CA CYS A 351 -9.83 -0.47 22.37
C CYS A 351 -9.79 -1.70 23.26
N LYS A 352 -10.96 -2.28 23.52
CA LYS A 352 -11.07 -3.51 24.33
C LYS A 352 -11.01 -4.77 23.49
N LYS A 353 -11.33 -4.62 22.20
CA LYS A 353 -11.26 -5.67 21.20
C LYS A 353 -10.22 -5.28 20.15
N ASP A 354 -9.68 -6.28 19.51
CA ASP A 354 -8.71 -6.23 18.42
C ASP A 354 -9.25 -6.89 17.15
N THR A 355 -10.37 -7.62 17.23
CA THR A 355 -10.97 -8.31 16.09
C THR A 355 -12.09 -7.51 15.41
N PHE A 356 -12.06 -7.43 14.08
CA PHE A 356 -13.15 -6.88 13.25
C PHE A 356 -13.48 -7.77 12.04
N VAL A 357 -14.64 -7.54 11.42
CA VAL A 357 -15.12 -8.37 10.30
C VAL A 357 -15.53 -7.48 9.13
N PRO A 358 -14.65 -7.28 8.13
CA PRO A 358 -14.98 -6.61 6.89
C PRO A 358 -15.73 -7.53 5.91
N PHE A 359 -16.42 -6.94 4.95
CA PHE A 359 -17.11 -7.71 3.93
C PHE A 359 -16.13 -8.32 2.92
N HIS A 360 -15.26 -7.51 2.32
CA HIS A 360 -14.16 -8.03 1.50
C HIS A 360 -12.85 -8.17 2.26
N ASN A 361 -11.97 -9.02 1.77
CA ASN A 361 -10.61 -9.10 2.28
C ASN A 361 -9.77 -7.99 1.63
N ALA A 362 -9.61 -6.87 2.33
CA ALA A 362 -8.76 -5.76 1.87
C ALA A 362 -7.90 -5.16 2.99
N PHE A 363 -8.13 -5.56 4.23
CA PHE A 363 -7.62 -4.82 5.38
C PHE A 363 -6.46 -5.54 6.07
N SER A 364 -5.81 -6.52 5.44
CA SER A 364 -4.74 -7.33 6.04
C SER A 364 -3.56 -6.46 6.48
N TYR A 365 -3.04 -5.59 5.60
CA TYR A 365 -1.96 -4.66 5.97
C TYR A 365 -2.38 -3.67 7.07
N PHE A 366 -3.63 -3.20 7.04
CA PHE A 366 -4.14 -2.32 8.10
C PHE A 366 -4.19 -3.07 9.43
N ALA A 367 -4.67 -4.32 9.42
CA ALA A 367 -4.79 -5.16 10.59
C ALA A 367 -3.42 -5.46 11.18
N GLU A 368 -2.45 -5.86 10.36
CA GLU A 368 -1.06 -6.11 10.79
C GLU A 368 -0.42 -4.85 11.40
N ARG A 369 -0.52 -3.69 10.73
CA ARG A 369 0.09 -2.42 11.17
C ARG A 369 -0.36 -1.98 12.57
N TYR A 370 -1.61 -2.26 12.91
CA TYR A 370 -2.24 -1.85 14.18
C TYR A 370 -2.50 -3.01 15.13
N SER A 371 -1.97 -4.20 14.85
CA SER A 371 -2.12 -5.41 15.67
C SER A 371 -3.59 -5.76 15.94
N LEU A 372 -4.37 -5.78 14.87
CA LEU A 372 -5.77 -6.19 14.86
C LEU A 372 -5.88 -7.56 14.18
N HIS A 373 -7.00 -8.24 14.44
CA HIS A 373 -7.38 -9.48 13.78
C HIS A 373 -8.58 -9.23 12.87
N THR A 374 -8.61 -9.91 11.72
CA THR A 374 -9.71 -9.78 10.77
C THR A 374 -10.03 -11.12 10.15
N LEU A 375 -11.33 -11.38 9.96
CA LEU A 375 -11.82 -12.43 9.07
C LEU A 375 -12.86 -11.78 8.17
N ALA A 376 -12.59 -11.75 6.86
CA ALA A 376 -13.49 -11.16 5.90
C ALA A 376 -14.64 -12.11 5.54
N VAL A 377 -15.80 -11.56 5.12
CA VAL A 377 -16.92 -12.39 4.62
C VAL A 377 -16.58 -13.04 3.29
N ILE A 378 -15.92 -12.28 2.41
CA ILE A 378 -15.29 -12.76 1.19
C ILE A 378 -13.80 -12.83 1.48
N GLN A 379 -13.26 -14.05 1.55
CA GLN A 379 -11.89 -14.29 1.98
C GLN A 379 -10.88 -14.07 0.85
N GLU A 380 -11.30 -14.22 -0.40
CA GLU A 380 -10.50 -13.79 -1.56
C GLU A 380 -10.34 -12.27 -1.55
N PHE A 381 -9.17 -11.79 -2.00
CA PHE A 381 -8.94 -10.36 -2.23
C PHE A 381 -9.76 -9.81 -3.41
N SER A 382 -10.43 -10.68 -4.18
CA SER A 382 -11.42 -10.30 -5.18
C SER A 382 -12.81 -10.18 -4.55
N PRO A 383 -13.40 -8.98 -4.53
CA PRO A 383 -14.69 -8.77 -3.91
C PRO A 383 -15.88 -9.23 -4.80
N GLU A 384 -15.60 -9.78 -5.98
CA GLU A 384 -16.59 -10.46 -6.84
C GLU A 384 -16.73 -11.95 -6.53
N ALA A 385 -15.85 -12.50 -5.70
CA ALA A 385 -15.88 -13.91 -5.34
C ALA A 385 -17.21 -14.29 -4.66
N PRO A 386 -17.79 -15.45 -5.02
CA PRO A 386 -19.07 -15.86 -4.48
C PRO A 386 -18.93 -16.29 -3.01
N VAL A 387 -19.78 -15.75 -2.14
CA VAL A 387 -19.88 -16.23 -0.75
C VAL A 387 -20.48 -17.64 -0.72
N THR A 388 -19.74 -18.60 -0.17
CA THR A 388 -20.18 -20.00 -0.04
C THR A 388 -20.89 -20.25 1.29
N ALA A 389 -21.54 -21.41 1.42
CA ALA A 389 -22.15 -21.81 2.70
C ALA A 389 -21.09 -22.09 3.78
N LYS A 390 -19.89 -22.54 3.39
CA LYS A 390 -18.75 -22.79 4.29
C LYS A 390 -18.27 -21.46 4.89
N ASP A 391 -18.10 -20.43 4.05
CA ASP A 391 -17.68 -19.10 4.52
C ASP A 391 -18.67 -18.53 5.53
N ILE A 392 -19.98 -18.74 5.30
CA ILE A 392 -21.02 -18.29 6.25
C ILE A 392 -20.92 -19.05 7.58
N GLU A 393 -20.71 -20.37 7.56
CA GLU A 393 -20.55 -21.19 8.77
C GLU A 393 -19.31 -20.80 9.57
N GLU A 394 -18.17 -20.66 8.90
CA GLU A 394 -16.91 -20.21 9.48
C GLU A 394 -17.04 -18.80 10.09
N LEU A 395 -17.68 -17.89 9.36
CA LEU A 395 -17.98 -16.55 9.83
C LEU A 395 -18.90 -16.53 11.05
N ILE A 396 -19.93 -17.40 11.10
CA ILE A 396 -20.82 -17.52 12.26
C ILE A 396 -20.00 -17.93 13.49
N HIS A 397 -19.18 -18.98 13.38
CA HIS A 397 -18.34 -19.45 14.48
C HIS A 397 -17.35 -18.37 14.94
N PHE A 398 -16.63 -17.76 14.00
CA PHE A 398 -15.70 -16.68 14.30
C PHE A 398 -16.38 -15.49 15.00
N ALA A 399 -17.55 -15.08 14.51
CA ALA A 399 -18.30 -13.97 15.08
C ALA A 399 -18.81 -14.27 16.50
N GLU A 400 -19.30 -15.48 16.75
CA GLU A 400 -19.74 -15.92 18.09
C GLU A 400 -18.57 -16.02 19.07
N ASP A 401 -17.46 -16.63 18.67
CA ASP A 401 -16.27 -16.84 19.51
C ASP A 401 -15.57 -15.51 19.89
N ASN A 402 -15.66 -14.50 19.02
CA ASN A 402 -15.05 -13.19 19.23
C ASN A 402 -16.04 -12.10 19.73
N ASP A 403 -17.30 -12.45 20.05
CA ASP A 403 -18.36 -11.49 20.43
C ASP A 403 -18.50 -10.33 19.40
N ILE A 404 -18.48 -10.65 18.11
CA ILE A 404 -18.59 -9.64 17.04
C ILE A 404 -20.02 -9.12 16.97
N LYS A 405 -20.16 -7.80 17.08
CA LYS A 405 -21.47 -7.09 17.02
C LYS A 405 -21.62 -6.20 15.80
N TYR A 406 -20.51 -5.90 15.15
CA TYR A 406 -20.47 -4.98 14.02
C TYR A 406 -19.72 -5.62 12.87
N PHE A 407 -20.36 -5.58 11.71
CA PHE A 407 -19.83 -6.05 10.44
C PHE A 407 -19.61 -4.84 9.54
N PHE A 408 -18.57 -4.86 8.72
CA PHE A 408 -18.24 -3.70 7.89
C PHE A 408 -18.57 -3.92 6.43
N THR A 409 -19.31 -2.99 5.84
CA THR A 409 -19.55 -2.92 4.39
C THR A 409 -18.66 -1.84 3.75
N GLU A 410 -18.59 -1.85 2.43
CA GLU A 410 -17.90 -0.86 1.62
C GLU A 410 -18.88 0.12 0.97
N GLU A 411 -18.38 1.25 0.49
CA GLU A 411 -19.16 2.16 -0.36
C GLU A 411 -19.44 1.56 -1.74
N ASN A 412 -20.49 2.09 -2.39
CA ASN A 412 -20.86 1.82 -3.79
C ASN A 412 -21.20 0.35 -4.12
N ARG A 413 -21.15 -0.59 -3.16
CA ARG A 413 -21.66 -1.96 -3.29
C ARG A 413 -23.09 -2.11 -2.76
N ASP A 414 -23.81 -3.14 -3.22
CA ASP A 414 -25.16 -3.46 -2.74
C ASP A 414 -25.10 -4.07 -1.31
N PRO A 415 -25.57 -3.36 -0.27
CA PRO A 415 -25.38 -3.80 1.11
C PRO A 415 -26.30 -4.96 1.49
N LYS A 416 -27.26 -5.38 0.64
CA LYS A 416 -28.28 -6.38 1.00
C LYS A 416 -27.71 -7.72 1.47
N LEU A 417 -26.55 -8.14 0.96
CA LEU A 417 -25.93 -9.38 1.41
C LEU A 417 -25.35 -9.20 2.82
N ALA A 418 -24.55 -8.16 3.03
CA ALA A 418 -23.98 -7.81 4.33
C ALA A 418 -25.08 -7.56 5.38
N GLU A 419 -26.13 -6.81 5.06
CA GLU A 419 -27.28 -6.55 5.95
C GLU A 419 -28.00 -7.83 6.38
N ARG A 420 -28.16 -8.80 5.47
CA ARG A 420 -28.77 -10.09 5.80
C ARG A 420 -27.89 -10.90 6.73
N LEU A 421 -26.60 -11.00 6.42
CA LEU A 421 -25.64 -11.74 7.25
C LEU A 421 -25.53 -11.13 8.66
N ALA A 422 -25.38 -9.82 8.77
CA ALA A 422 -25.38 -9.14 10.07
C ALA A 422 -26.68 -9.37 10.84
N SER A 423 -27.84 -9.34 10.17
CA SER A 423 -29.12 -9.64 10.82
C SER A 423 -29.25 -11.08 11.29
N GLU A 424 -28.66 -12.06 10.60
CA GLU A 424 -28.65 -13.47 11.00
C GLU A 424 -27.72 -13.69 12.21
N LEU A 425 -26.60 -12.97 12.25
CA LEU A 425 -25.59 -13.00 13.32
C LEU A 425 -25.96 -12.11 14.53
N GLY A 426 -27.06 -11.36 14.46
CA GLY A 426 -27.51 -10.47 15.53
C GLY A 426 -26.65 -9.22 15.72
N GLY A 427 -25.93 -8.79 14.69
CA GLY A 427 -25.11 -7.57 14.66
C GLY A 427 -25.68 -6.43 13.82
N ASP A 428 -24.96 -5.31 13.81
CA ASP A 428 -25.24 -4.11 13.01
C ASP A 428 -24.15 -3.91 11.92
N ILE A 429 -24.44 -3.09 10.92
CA ILE A 429 -23.49 -2.75 9.85
C ILE A 429 -22.88 -1.36 10.09
N LEU A 430 -21.56 -1.27 9.93
CA LEU A 430 -20.82 -0.02 9.82
C LEU A 430 -20.11 0.06 8.46
N LEU A 431 -19.65 1.24 8.08
CA LEU A 431 -18.85 1.43 6.86
C LEU A 431 -17.37 1.29 7.21
N PHE A 432 -16.64 0.44 6.50
CA PHE A 432 -15.17 0.45 6.46
C PHE A 432 -14.77 0.48 5.00
N SER A 433 -14.35 1.67 4.57
CA SER A 433 -14.02 1.93 3.18
C SER A 433 -12.65 1.33 2.82
N PRO A 434 -12.50 0.65 1.68
CA PRO A 434 -11.21 0.27 1.13
C PRO A 434 -10.50 1.44 0.45
N LEU A 435 -11.15 2.61 0.36
CA LEU A 435 -10.67 3.80 -0.34
C LEU A 435 -10.43 3.60 -1.85
N GLU A 436 -10.92 2.52 -2.45
CA GLU A 436 -10.84 2.29 -3.89
C GLU A 436 -11.54 3.38 -4.72
N SER A 437 -12.63 3.91 -4.17
CA SER A 437 -13.45 4.96 -4.76
C SER A 437 -14.00 5.92 -3.69
N LEU A 438 -14.67 6.98 -4.11
CA LEU A 438 -15.48 7.87 -3.30
C LEU A 438 -16.93 7.40 -3.34
N ALA A 439 -17.63 7.50 -2.21
CA ALA A 439 -19.05 7.19 -2.15
C ALA A 439 -19.85 8.22 -2.98
N GLU A 440 -21.02 7.83 -3.50
CA GLU A 440 -21.89 8.74 -4.27
C GLU A 440 -22.26 10.04 -3.51
N GLY A 441 -22.25 9.99 -2.18
CA GLY A 441 -22.52 11.14 -1.30
C GLY A 441 -21.28 11.95 -0.87
N ASP A 442 -20.07 11.51 -1.21
CA ASP A 442 -18.84 12.21 -0.82
C ASP A 442 -18.68 13.54 -1.58
N ASN A 443 -18.06 14.52 -0.92
CA ASN A 443 -17.63 15.73 -1.62
C ASN A 443 -16.45 15.38 -2.55
N HIS A 444 -16.34 16.07 -3.69
CA HIS A 444 -15.16 15.99 -4.56
C HIS A 444 -13.86 16.41 -3.86
N ASP A 445 -13.94 17.15 -2.75
CA ASP A 445 -12.78 17.52 -1.93
C ASP A 445 -12.48 16.52 -0.81
N THR A 446 -13.25 15.43 -0.66
CA THR A 446 -12.98 14.38 0.34
C THR A 446 -11.59 13.79 0.07
N THR A 447 -10.77 13.67 1.11
CA THR A 447 -9.40 13.17 1.00
C THR A 447 -9.24 11.72 1.49
N TYR A 448 -8.17 11.05 1.09
CA TYR A 448 -7.66 9.79 1.64
C TYR A 448 -7.59 9.87 3.17
N PHE A 449 -7.05 10.98 3.71
CA PHE A 449 -6.97 11.16 5.17
C PHE A 449 -8.36 11.27 5.82
N ASP A 450 -9.32 11.91 5.17
CA ASP A 450 -10.69 11.99 5.69
C ASP A 450 -11.35 10.62 5.73
N LYS A 451 -11.16 9.81 4.68
CA LYS A 451 -11.69 8.44 4.62
C LYS A 451 -11.02 7.52 5.63
N MET A 452 -9.69 7.56 5.76
CA MET A 452 -8.95 6.81 6.78
C MET A 452 -9.40 7.17 8.20
N ARG A 453 -9.64 8.46 8.49
CA ARG A 453 -10.15 8.89 9.80
C ARG A 453 -11.59 8.44 10.02
N SER A 454 -12.45 8.52 9.01
CA SER A 454 -13.82 8.03 9.08
C SER A 454 -13.87 6.52 9.34
N ASN A 455 -12.98 5.76 8.70
CA ASN A 455 -12.80 4.33 8.95
C ASN A 455 -12.46 4.06 10.41
N VAL A 456 -11.47 4.77 10.95
CA VAL A 456 -11.05 4.62 12.36
C VAL A 456 -12.15 5.01 13.32
N ASP A 457 -12.95 6.03 13.02
CA ASP A 457 -14.11 6.40 13.85
C ASP A 457 -15.17 5.30 13.91
N ASN A 458 -15.45 4.62 12.80
CA ASN A 458 -16.35 3.47 12.78
C ASN A 458 -15.72 2.25 13.48
N LEU A 459 -14.44 2.00 13.25
CA LEU A 459 -13.70 0.92 13.89
C LEU A 459 -13.70 1.07 15.42
N LYS A 460 -13.62 2.30 15.93
CA LYS A 460 -13.70 2.57 17.37
C LYS A 460 -15.02 2.16 18.00
N ILE A 461 -16.11 2.24 17.25
CA ILE A 461 -17.43 1.77 17.69
C ILE A 461 -17.40 0.25 17.83
N ALA A 462 -16.90 -0.45 16.80
CA ALA A 462 -16.84 -1.91 16.78
C ALA A 462 -15.91 -2.49 17.85
N LEU A 463 -14.75 -1.86 18.05
CA LEU A 463 -13.71 -2.32 18.98
C LEU A 463 -13.88 -1.81 20.42
N GLU A 464 -14.99 -1.12 20.71
CA GLU A 464 -15.36 -0.60 22.04
C GLU A 464 -14.29 0.28 22.71
N CYS A 465 -13.68 1.19 21.94
CA CYS A 465 -12.63 2.08 22.42
C CYS A 465 -13.19 3.19 23.34
N SER A 466 -12.34 3.73 24.23
CA SER A 466 -12.76 4.57 25.35
C SER A 466 -12.39 6.06 25.26
#